data_AF-A0A4S0MJJ8-F1
#
_entry.id   AF-A0A4S0MJJ8-F1
#
_cell.length_a   1.000
_cell.length_b   1.000
_cell.length_c   1.000
_cell.angle_alpha   90.00
_cell.angle_beta   90.00
_cell.angle_gamma   90.00
#
_symmetry.space_group_name_H-M   'P 1'
#
loop_
_entity.id
_entity.type
_entity.pdbx_description
1 polymer ?
#
loop_
_entity_poly.entity_id
_entity_poly.type
_entity_poly.pdbx_seq_one_letter_code
_entity_poly.pdbx_strand_id
1 'polypeptide(L)'
;IGRIRRGEGVASYETTRRRKDGSLLAVSLTVSPIRSSKGEIVGASQIARDITAAKESERRIRLLMREVNHRVKNQFAVILSMVRETNKRSASP
;
A
#
# COMPACT_ATOMS: atom_id res chain seq x y z
N ILE A 1 -1.94 -21.05 -12.00
CA ILE A 1 -1.83 -21.38 -13.44
C ILE A 1 -3.15 -21.92 -14.03
N GLY A 2 -4.04 -22.53 -13.22
CA GLY A 2 -5.32 -23.09 -13.72
C GLY A 2 -6.21 -22.15 -14.56
N ARG A 3 -6.33 -20.86 -14.19
CA ARG A 3 -7.08 -19.86 -14.98
C ARG A 3 -6.52 -19.66 -16.40
N ILE A 4 -5.19 -19.50 -16.49
CA ILE A 4 -4.49 -19.33 -17.77
C ILE A 4 -4.66 -20.56 -18.66
N ARG A 5 -4.63 -21.78 -18.08
CA ARG A 5 -4.87 -23.03 -18.84
C ARG A 5 -6.30 -23.14 -19.39
N ARG A 6 -7.27 -22.43 -18.81
CA ARG A 6 -8.63 -22.29 -19.35
C ARG A 6 -8.80 -21.12 -20.31
N GLY A 7 -7.71 -20.39 -20.59
CA GLY A 7 -7.72 -19.23 -21.48
C GLY A 7 -8.25 -17.96 -20.83
N GLU A 8 -8.38 -17.94 -19.50
CA GLU A 8 -8.75 -16.75 -18.74
C GLU A 8 -7.48 -15.98 -18.34
N GLY A 9 -7.43 -14.69 -18.64
CA GLY A 9 -6.40 -13.81 -18.10
C GLY A 9 -6.50 -13.65 -16.57
N VAL A 10 -5.37 -13.39 -15.93
CA VAL A 10 -5.33 -12.93 -14.54
C VAL A 10 -5.17 -11.42 -14.56
N ALA A 11 -6.23 -10.73 -14.13
CA ALA A 11 -6.23 -9.27 -13.96
C ALA A 11 -5.11 -8.82 -13.01
N SER A 12 -4.74 -7.55 -13.11
CA SER A 12 -3.63 -6.97 -12.33
C SER A 12 -3.78 -7.23 -10.84
N TYR A 13 -2.78 -7.87 -10.24
CA TYR A 13 -2.70 -8.11 -8.79
C TYR A 13 -1.31 -7.82 -8.26
N GLU A 14 -1.23 -7.39 -7.01
CA GLU A 14 0.05 -7.12 -6.36
C GLU A 14 0.64 -8.40 -5.76
N THR A 15 1.95 -8.57 -5.91
CA THR A 15 2.68 -9.69 -5.32
C THR A 15 4.14 -9.31 -5.08
N THR A 16 4.88 -10.14 -4.34
CA THR A 16 6.32 -9.97 -4.14
C THR A 16 7.09 -10.96 -5.01
N ARG A 17 8.10 -10.45 -5.72
CA ARG A 17 9.04 -11.22 -6.52
C ARG A 17 10.45 -11.05 -5.99
N ARG A 18 11.35 -11.92 -6.43
CA ARG A 18 12.75 -11.91 -6.02
C ARG A 18 13.60 -11.61 -7.25
N ARG A 19 14.46 -10.59 -7.17
CA ARG A 19 15.45 -10.26 -8.20
C ARG A 19 16.56 -11.32 -8.20
N LYS A 20 17.40 -11.32 -9.23
CA LYS A 20 18.53 -12.26 -9.37
C LYS A 20 19.53 -12.13 -8.21
N ASP A 21 19.70 -10.94 -7.66
CA ASP A 21 20.56 -10.66 -6.50
C ASP A 21 19.95 -11.10 -5.16
N GLY A 22 18.74 -11.66 -5.15
CA GLY A 22 18.05 -12.10 -3.94
C GLY A 22 17.15 -11.04 -3.29
N SER A 23 17.22 -9.78 -3.70
CA SER A 23 16.38 -8.71 -3.17
C SER A 23 14.91 -8.90 -3.52
N LEU A 24 14.01 -8.45 -2.63
CA LEU A 24 12.58 -8.50 -2.85
C LEU A 24 12.10 -7.27 -3.65
N LEU A 25 11.08 -7.50 -4.47
CA LEU A 25 10.50 -6.54 -5.38
C LEU A 25 8.98 -6.62 -5.29
N ALA A 26 8.31 -5.50 -4.98
CA ALA A 26 6.87 -5.42 -5.08
C ALA A 26 6.49 -5.20 -6.55
N VAL A 27 5.63 -6.06 -7.10
CA VAL A 27 5.14 -5.92 -8.48
C VAL A 27 3.63 -5.93 -8.56
N SER A 28 3.09 -5.16 -9.49
CA SER A 28 1.75 -5.36 -10.03
C SER A 28 1.87 -6.25 -11.26
N LEU A 29 1.29 -7.44 -11.19
CA LEU A 29 1.44 -8.49 -12.19
C LEU A 29 0.12 -8.75 -12.92
N THR A 30 0.18 -8.72 -14.24
CA THR A 30 -0.89 -9.16 -15.14
C THR A 30 -0.40 -10.35 -15.95
N VAL A 31 -1.26 -11.36 -16.16
CA VAL A 31 -0.90 -12.57 -16.91
C VAL A 31 -1.99 -12.85 -17.96
N SER A 32 -1.59 -13.04 -19.21
CA SER A 32 -2.50 -13.33 -20.32
C SER A 32 -2.11 -14.64 -21.01
N PRO A 33 -3.07 -15.49 -21.42
CA PRO A 33 -2.77 -16.67 -22.21
C PRO A 33 -2.32 -16.29 -23.62
N ILE A 34 -1.38 -17.05 -24.19
CA ILE A 34 -0.97 -16.95 -25.59
C ILE A 34 -1.64 -18.09 -26.35
N ARG A 35 -2.34 -17.74 -27.44
CA ARG A 35 -3.05 -18.71 -28.29
C ARG A 35 -2.32 -18.91 -29.61
N SER A 36 -2.30 -20.15 -30.12
CA SER A 36 -1.86 -20.47 -31.48
C SER A 36 -2.88 -19.99 -32.52
N SER A 37 -2.53 -20.09 -33.80
CA SER A 37 -3.47 -19.86 -34.91
C SER A 37 -4.68 -20.80 -34.88
N LYS A 38 -4.57 -21.96 -34.24
CA LYS A 38 -5.67 -22.93 -34.04
C LYS A 38 -6.49 -22.66 -32.76
N GLY A 39 -6.20 -21.58 -32.02
CA GLY A 39 -6.91 -21.20 -30.79
C GLY A 39 -6.44 -21.90 -29.51
N GLU A 40 -5.50 -22.84 -29.62
CA GLU A 40 -4.93 -23.61 -28.52
C GLU A 40 -4.01 -22.74 -27.64
N ILE A 41 -4.03 -22.94 -26.32
CA ILE A 41 -3.17 -22.20 -25.41
C ILE A 41 -1.77 -22.81 -25.44
N VAL A 42 -0.81 -22.06 -25.98
CA VAL A 42 0.59 -22.48 -26.15
C VAL A 42 1.53 -21.85 -25.13
N GLY A 43 1.05 -20.90 -24.33
CA GLY A 43 1.87 -20.25 -23.33
C GLY A 43 1.15 -19.15 -22.57
N ALA A 44 1.93 -18.29 -21.93
CA ALA A 44 1.45 -17.14 -21.20
C ALA A 44 2.41 -15.96 -21.37
N SER A 45 1.88 -14.76 -21.52
CA SER A 45 2.62 -13.51 -21.41
C SER A 45 2.39 -12.89 -20.04
N GLN A 46 3.41 -12.23 -19.52
CA GLN A 46 3.37 -11.58 -18.21
C GLN A 46 3.86 -10.14 -18.32
N ILE A 47 3.14 -9.23 -17.67
CA ILE A 47 3.58 -7.85 -17.46
C ILE A 47 3.76 -7.67 -15.96
N ALA A 48 5.00 -7.47 -15.53
CA ALA A 48 5.36 -7.18 -14.14
C ALA A 48 5.79 -5.71 -14.04
N ARG A 49 4.97 -4.87 -13.42
CA ARG A 49 5.30 -3.47 -13.15
C ARG A 49 5.90 -3.36 -11.76
N ASP A 50 7.11 -2.84 -11.63
CA ASP A 50 7.70 -2.48 -10.33
C ASP A 50 6.84 -1.40 -9.66
N ILE A 51 6.37 -1.68 -8.44
CA ILE A 51 5.59 -0.76 -7.62
C ILE A 51 6.27 -0.47 -6.28
N THR A 52 7.55 -0.79 -6.14
CA THR A 52 8.32 -0.66 -4.90
C THR A 52 8.35 0.80 -4.45
N ALA A 53 8.70 1.72 -5.35
CA ALA A 53 8.75 3.15 -5.05
C ALA A 53 7.37 3.71 -4.63
N ALA A 54 6.29 3.25 -5.29
CA ALA A 54 4.94 3.65 -4.94
C ALA A 54 4.56 3.16 -3.52
N LYS A 55 4.85 1.89 -3.20
CA LYS A 55 4.63 1.30 -1.86
C LYS A 55 5.45 1.98 -0.77
N GLU A 56 6.70 2.34 -1.06
CA GLU A 56 7.56 3.06 -0.12
C GLU A 56 7.05 4.48 0.16
N SER A 57 6.61 5.18 -0.89
CA SER A 57 5.98 6.50 -0.76
C SER A 57 4.70 6.42 0.08
N GLU A 58 3.82 5.45 -0.21
CA GLU A 58 2.59 5.21 0.56
C GLU A 58 2.90 4.94 2.04
N ARG A 59 3.89 4.08 2.33
CA ARG A 59 4.33 3.80 3.70
C ARG A 59 4.84 5.06 4.39
N ARG A 60 5.65 5.88 3.70
CA ARG A 60 6.19 7.13 4.25
C ARG A 60 5.09 8.11 4.59
N ILE A 61 4.14 8.33 3.68
CA ILE A 61 2.97 9.19 3.90
C ILE A 61 2.17 8.71 5.12
N ARG A 62 1.92 7.39 5.22
CA ARG A 62 1.18 6.81 6.35
C ARG A 62 1.88 7.02 7.69
N LEU A 63 3.20 6.91 7.74
CA LEU A 63 3.99 7.17 8.94
C LEU A 63 3.93 8.64 9.36
N LEU A 64 4.09 9.56 8.40
CA LEU A 64 4.00 11.00 8.66
C LEU A 64 2.60 11.40 9.13
N MET A 65 1.55 10.87 8.50
CA MET A 65 0.16 11.11 8.94
C MET A 65 -0.08 10.60 10.36
N ARG A 66 0.48 9.45 10.73
CA ARG A 66 0.39 8.93 12.11
C ARG A 66 1.06 9.87 13.11
N GLU A 67 2.25 10.38 12.78
CA GLU A 67 3.00 11.32 13.60
C GLU A 67 2.23 12.64 13.79
N VAL A 68 1.71 13.21 12.71
CA VAL A 68 0.90 14.44 12.75
C VAL A 68 -0.34 14.23 13.62
N ASN A 69 -1.09 13.14 13.42
CA ASN A 69 -2.26 12.84 14.23
C ASN A 69 -1.93 12.70 15.72
N HIS A 70 -0.81 12.07 16.05
CA HIS A 70 -0.35 11.95 17.43
C HIS A 70 -0.03 13.34 18.03
N ARG A 71 0.71 14.18 17.31
CA ARG A 71 1.04 15.54 17.77
C ARG A 71 -0.18 16.41 17.98
N VAL A 72 -1.14 16.35 17.06
CA VAL A 72 -2.40 17.09 17.17
C VAL A 72 -3.16 16.68 18.44
N LYS A 73 -3.28 15.38 18.72
CA LYS A 73 -3.92 14.89 19.97
C LYS A 73 -3.22 15.42 21.22
N ASN A 74 -1.88 15.42 21.23
CA ASN A 74 -1.11 15.91 22.37
C ASN A 74 -1.30 17.42 22.58
N GLN A 75 -1.28 18.22 21.50
CA GLN A 75 -1.54 19.65 21.58
C GLN A 75 -2.93 19.95 22.14
N PHE A 76 -3.96 19.23 21.70
CA PHE A 76 -5.31 19.37 22.26
C PHE A 76 -5.37 19.01 23.74
N ALA A 77 -4.68 17.96 24.18
CA ALA A 77 -4.63 17.58 25.59
C ALA A 77 -4.02 18.70 26.45
N VAL A 78 -2.96 19.35 25.97
CA VAL A 78 -2.35 20.50 26.66
C VAL A 78 -3.30 21.71 26.69
N ILE A 79 -3.92 22.06 25.57
CA ILE A 79 -4.88 23.17 25.48
C ILE A 79 -6.06 22.95 26.44
N LEU A 80 -6.66 21.76 26.43
CA LEU A 80 -7.76 21.41 27.34
C LEU A 80 -7.32 21.50 28.81
N SER A 81 -6.09 21.10 29.12
CA SER A 81 -5.54 21.22 30.47
C SER A 81 -5.37 22.68 30.88
N MET A 82 -4.84 23.54 30.00
CA MET A 82 -4.73 24.99 30.27
C MET A 82 -6.09 25.63 30.50
N VAL A 83 -7.10 25.35 29.66
CA VAL A 83 -8.46 25.88 29.82
C VAL A 83 -9.07 25.46 31.17
N ARG A 84 -8.89 24.19 31.56
CA ARG A 84 -9.35 23.69 32.86
C ARG A 84 -8.68 24.42 34.03
N GLU A 85 -7.37 24.66 33.97
CA GLU A 85 -6.64 25.36 35.01
C GLU A 85 -7.02 26.84 35.10
N THR A 86 -7.23 27.52 33.97
CA THR A 86 -7.75 28.90 33.96
C THR A 86 -9.12 28.97 34.63
N ASN A 87 -10.05 28.07 34.29
CA ASN A 87 -11.38 28.04 34.90
C ASN A 87 -11.34 27.77 36.41
N LYS A 88 -10.44 26.89 36.90
CA LYS A 88 -10.27 26.67 38.35
C LYS A 88 -9.77 27.92 39.08
N ARG A 89 -8.81 28.65 38.49
CA ARG A 89 -8.26 29.88 39.08
C ARG A 89 -9.28 31.01 39.10
N SER A 90 -10.12 31.14 38.07
CA SER A 90 -11.22 32.11 38.04
C SER A 90 -12.33 31.83 39.06
N ALA A 91 -12.44 30.59 39.54
CA ALA A 91 -13.46 30.16 40.50
C ALA A 91 -12.98 30.10 41.97
N SER A 92 -11.70 30.41 42.24
CA SER A 92 -11.19 30.57 43.61
C SER A 92 -11.06 32.08 43.93
N PRO A 93 -11.70 32.59 44.99
CA PRO A 93 -11.66 34.00 45.36
C PRO A 93 -10.30 34.43 45.92
#